data_AF-B8LQJ9-F1
#
_entry.id   AF-B8LQJ9-F1
#
_cell.length_a   1.000
_cell.length_b   1.000
_cell.length_c   1.000
_cell.angle_alpha   90.00
_cell.angle_beta   90.00
_cell.angle_gamma   90.00
#
_symmetry.space_group_name_H-M   'P 1'
#
loop_
_entity.id
_entity.type
_entity.pdbx_description
1 polymer ?
#
loop_
_entity_poly.entity_id
_entity_poly.type
_entity_poly.pdbx_seq_one_letter_code
_entity_poly.pdbx_strand_id
1 'polypeptide(L)' 'MASSPSQSRYQSPPYPSASKLSDSMCYAAYAASLKCLDDSNYDKSKCQDQFYTYKECRKKEREIRLEQNRHKSFFS' A
#
# COMPACT_ATOMS: atom_id res chain seq x y z
N MET A 1 40.24 11.27 7.53
CA MET A 1 39.37 10.07 7.54
C MET A 1 38.01 10.51 8.09
N ALA A 2 36.99 10.67 7.23
CA ALA A 2 35.65 11.06 7.65
C ALA A 2 34.62 10.16 6.94
N SER A 3 33.68 9.68 7.75
CA SER A 3 32.88 8.48 7.58
C SER A 3 31.80 8.56 6.51
N SER A 4 31.58 7.41 5.87
CA SER A 4 30.59 7.09 4.85
C SER A 4 29.15 7.43 5.22
N PRO A 5 28.31 7.93 4.28
CA PRO A 5 26.88 7.70 4.34
C PRO A 5 26.57 6.40 3.57
N SER A 6 26.54 5.27 4.28
CA SER A 6 25.90 4.06 3.77
C SER A 6 24.40 4.31 3.69
N GLN A 7 23.93 4.88 2.57
CA GLN A 7 22.52 4.78 2.20
C GLN A 7 22.21 3.31 1.96
N SER A 8 21.82 2.65 3.04
CA SER A 8 21.22 1.34 3.01
C SER A 8 20.01 1.43 2.09
N ARG A 9 20.18 0.89 0.89
CA ARG A 9 19.10 0.56 -0.04
C ARG A 9 18.24 -0.52 0.61
N TYR A 10 17.53 -0.17 1.69
CA TYR A 10 16.43 -0.95 2.21
C TYR A 10 15.42 -1.05 1.08
N GLN A 11 15.57 -2.11 0.28
CA GLN A 11 14.54 -2.62 -0.59
C GLN A 11 13.33 -2.75 0.32
N SER A 12 12.40 -1.81 0.21
CA SER A 12 11.13 -1.91 0.90
C SER A 12 10.58 -3.30 0.58
N PRO A 13 10.22 -4.11 1.59
CA PRO A 13 9.68 -5.44 1.34
C PRO A 13 8.56 -5.34 0.29
N PRO A 14 8.41 -6.35 -0.59
CA PRO A 14 7.43 -6.31 -1.67
C PRO A 14 5.99 -6.09 -1.17
N TYR A 15 5.77 -6.27 0.13
CA TYR A 15 4.52 -5.97 0.82
C TYR A 15 4.74 -4.94 1.94
N PRO A 16 3.82 -3.96 2.07
CA PRO A 16 3.84 -3.02 3.19
C PRO A 16 3.71 -3.81 4.51
N SER A 17 4.44 -3.37 5.54
CA SER A 17 4.27 -3.88 6.90
C SER A 17 2.80 -3.78 7.33
N ALA A 18 2.31 -4.77 8.07
CA ALA A 18 0.93 -4.81 8.58
C ALA A 18 0.53 -3.52 9.32
N SER A 19 1.46 -2.91 10.06
CA SER A 19 1.24 -1.62 10.72
C SER A 19 1.01 -0.48 9.72
N LYS A 20 1.71 -0.49 8.58
CA LYS A 20 1.51 0.52 7.52
C LYS A 20 0.24 0.27 6.70
N LEU A 21 -0.30 -0.95 6.75
CA LEU A 21 -1.52 -1.32 6.06
C LEU A 21 -2.77 -0.94 6.87
N SER A 22 -2.71 -0.97 8.21
CA SER A 22 -3.80 -0.47 9.06
C SER A 22 -3.96 1.06 9.01
N ASP A 23 -2.87 1.80 8.83
CA ASP A 23 -2.89 3.27 8.65
C ASP A 23 -3.25 3.70 7.21
N SER A 24 -3.37 2.75 6.29
CA SER A 24 -3.73 3.03 4.89
C SER A 24 -5.22 3.34 4.76
N MET A 25 -5.56 4.31 3.91
CA MET A 25 -6.95 4.57 3.52
C MET A 25 -7.60 3.36 2.81
N CYS A 26 -6.79 2.39 2.38
CA CYS A 26 -7.21 1.15 1.73
C CYS A 26 -7.44 -0.01 2.69
N TYR A 27 -7.26 0.19 4.00
CA TYR A 27 -7.46 -0.86 5.00
C TYR A 27 -8.86 -1.45 4.94
N ALA A 28 -9.89 -0.62 4.74
CA ALA A 28 -11.28 -1.08 4.64
C ALA A 28 -11.48 -2.07 3.47
N ALA A 29 -10.94 -1.77 2.29
CA ALA A 29 -11.02 -2.66 1.12
C ALA A 29 -10.18 -3.94 1.32
N TYR A 30 -9.03 -3.83 1.98
CA TYR A 30 -8.22 -4.98 2.34
C TYR A 30 -8.95 -5.92 3.31
N ALA A 31 -9.51 -5.37 4.39
CA ALA A 31 -10.29 -6.12 5.37
C ALA A 31 -11.52 -6.80 4.73
N ALA A 32 -12.21 -6.10 3.83
CA ALA A 32 -13.32 -6.67 3.06
C ALA A 32 -12.88 -7.83 2.16
N SER A 33 -11.73 -7.73 1.50
CA SER A 33 -11.18 -8.83 0.70
C SER A 33 -10.82 -10.06 1.54
N LEU A 34 -10.27 -9.87 2.73
CA LEU A 34 -9.95 -10.95 3.65
C LEU A 34 -11.21 -11.63 4.20
N LYS A 35 -12.22 -10.83 4.56
CA LYS A 35 -13.51 -11.36 5.00
C LYS A 35 -14.18 -12.20 3.93
N CYS A 36 -14.17 -11.72 2.68
CA CYS A 36 -14.69 -12.48 1.55
C CYS A 36 -13.98 -13.83 1.35
N LEU A 37 -12.66 -13.87 1.54
CA LEU A 37 -11.91 -15.13 1.50
C LEU A 37 -12.35 -16.08 2.61
N ASP A 38 -12.46 -15.63 3.85
CA ASP A 38 -12.90 -16.48 4.97
C ASP A 38 -14.30 -17.03 4.72
N ASP A 39 -15.23 -16.20 4.27
CA ASP A 39 -16.61 -16.61 3.97
C ASP A 39 -16.68 -17.58 2.76
N SER A 40 -15.73 -17.49 1.84
CA SER A 40 -15.71 -18.26 0.58
C SER A 40 -14.78 -19.47 0.60
N ASN A 41 -14.32 -19.94 1.78
CA ASN A 41 -13.32 -21.01 1.89
C ASN A 41 -12.04 -20.73 1.07
N TYR A 42 -11.56 -19.48 1.10
CA TYR A 42 -10.39 -19.00 0.39
C TYR A 42 -10.48 -19.04 -1.15
N ASP A 43 -11.71 -19.11 -1.70
CA ASP A 43 -11.94 -19.03 -3.14
C ASP A 43 -11.78 -17.59 -3.65
N LYS A 44 -10.58 -17.30 -4.19
CA LYS A 44 -10.21 -15.99 -4.74
C LYS A 44 -11.10 -15.56 -5.89
N SER A 45 -11.68 -16.50 -6.64
CA SER A 45 -12.49 -16.20 -7.82
C SER A 45 -13.78 -15.48 -7.47
N LYS A 46 -14.32 -15.75 -6.27
CA LYS A 46 -15.55 -15.12 -5.76
C LYS A 46 -15.31 -13.71 -5.19
N CYS A 47 -14.06 -13.36 -4.92
CA CYS A 47 -13.68 -12.12 -4.24
C CYS A 47 -12.90 -11.15 -5.15
N GLN A 48 -12.92 -11.35 -6.47
CA GLN A 48 -12.12 -10.55 -7.40
C GLN A 48 -12.44 -9.05 -7.33
N ASP A 49 -13.70 -8.67 -7.15
CA ASP A 49 -14.10 -7.28 -7.00
C ASP A 49 -13.42 -6.61 -5.79
N GLN A 50 -13.40 -7.29 -4.63
CA GLN A 50 -12.77 -6.76 -3.42
C GLN A 50 -11.25 -6.56 -3.62
N PHE A 51 -10.59 -7.51 -4.30
CA PHE A 51 -9.19 -7.37 -4.66
C PHE A 51 -8.95 -6.26 -5.69
N TYR A 52 -9.87 -6.05 -6.64
CA TYR A 52 -9.79 -4.96 -7.60
C TYR A 52 -9.92 -3.60 -6.90
N THR A 53 -10.92 -3.44 -6.04
CA THR A 53 -11.11 -2.23 -5.22
C THR A 53 -9.87 -1.93 -4.36
N TYR A 54 -9.28 -2.95 -3.72
CA TYR A 54 -8.05 -2.78 -2.95
C TYR A 54 -6.87 -2.33 -3.84
N LYS A 55 -6.69 -2.92 -5.02
CA LYS A 55 -5.64 -2.52 -5.98
C LYS A 55 -5.82 -1.08 -6.45
N GLU A 56 -7.03 -0.70 -6.83
CA GLU A 56 -7.34 0.66 -7.26
C GLU A 56 -7.13 1.67 -6.14
N CYS A 57 -7.50 1.32 -4.90
CA CYS A 57 -7.22 2.17 -3.76
C CYS A 57 -5.71 2.38 -3.55
N ARG A 58 -4.92 1.31 -3.61
CA ARG A 58 -3.46 1.38 -3.46
C ARG A 58 -2.81 2.21 -4.57
N LYS A 59 -3.38 2.20 -5.77
CA LYS A 59 -2.95 3.05 -6.89
C LYS A 59 -3.22 4.53 -6.57
N LYS A 60 -4.43 4.87 -6.12
CA LYS A 60 -4.79 6.25 -5.71
C LYS A 60 -3.93 6.76 -4.56
N GLU A 61 -3.67 5.94 -3.55
CA GLU A 61 -2.80 6.30 -2.41
C GLU A 61 -1.40 6.69 -2.89
N ARG A 62 -0.86 5.97 -3.89
CA ARG A 62 0.43 6.31 -4.52
C ARG A 62 0.35 7.63 -5.29
N GLU A 63 -0.71 7.86 -6.05
CA GLU A 63 -0.91 9.10 -6.81
C GLU A 63 -0.99 10.33 -5.90
N ILE A 64 -1.76 10.25 -4.82
CA ILE A 64 -1.85 11.32 -3.79
C ILE A 64 -0.46 11.61 -3.21
N ARG A 65 0.31 10.57 -2.88
CA ARG A 65 1.68 10.74 -2.35
C ARG A 65 2.61 11.40 -3.36
N LEU A 66 2.49 11.04 -4.65
CA LEU A 66 3.29 11.64 -5.73
C LEU A 66 2.92 13.11 -5.94
N GLU A 67 1.63 13.46 -5.93
CA GLU A 67 1.16 14.83 -6.04
C GLU A 67 1.61 15.70 -4.87
N GLN A 68 1.49 15.19 -3.63
CA GLN A 68 2.01 15.87 -2.44
C GLN A 68 3.52 16.09 -2.52
N ASN A 69 4.28 15.11 -3.03
CA ASN A 69 5.71 15.25 -3.20
C ASN A 69 6.06 16.29 -4.27
N ARG A 70 5.31 16.33 -5.39
CA ARG A 70 5.45 17.39 -6.39
C ARG A 70 5.19 18.76 -5.78
N HIS A 71 4.07 18.92 -5.07
CA HIS A 71 3.73 20.20 -4.43
C HIS A 71 4.80 20.63 -3.42
N LYS A 72 5.34 19.70 -2.62
CA LYS A 72 6.45 19.99 -1.70
C LYS A 72 7.73 20.44 -2.39
N SER A 73 8.06 19.88 -3.56
CA SER A 73 9.24 20.30 -4.32
C SER A 73 9.10 21.68 -4.97
N PHE A 74 7.88 22.22 -5.12
CA PHE A 74 7.66 23.56 -5.66
C PHE A 74 7.81 24.69 -4.63
N PHE A 75 7.74 24.38 -3.33
CA PHE A 75 7.85 25.35 -2.24
C PHE A 75 9.17 25.25 -1.46
N SER A 76 10.20 24.61 -2.03
CA SER A 76 11.49 24.38 -1.39
C SER A 76 12.66 25.00 -2.14
#